data_AF-A0A1U6GJP8-F1
#
_entry.id   AF-A0A1U6GJP8-F1
#
_cell.length_a   1.000
_cell.length_b   1.000
_cell.length_c   1.000
_cell.angle_alpha   90.00
_cell.angle_beta   90.00
_cell.angle_gamma   90.00
#
_symmetry.space_group_name_H-M   'P 1'
#
loop_
_entity.id
_entity.type
_entity.pdbx_description
1 polymer ?
#
loop_
_entity_poly.entity_id
_entity_poly.type
_entity_poly.pdbx_seq_one_letter_code
_entity_poly.pdbx_strand_id
1 'polypeptide(L)'
;MKVFKLTAVALASTLLLAGCGSDSDNNGSSSNGPNIPGVPSKPTVDNSVAEIDQAKSIIQTAKQFVLDNQAISDAYEGASDILTNKQQQRIDITFEIPESLSTYMKTKNKQKLTSADIIALGTDADFNNAIGNITLAPSSDFTAIQNANGEFTLSGTTTVLSEKEDYIYNPETGYGEWVVVEDTFSTTFNGFKNSLSSNASSTTFSGGFGFNSINIGSGSEQVVFSSTSKGATISGEFSDKVIVNDEFDLNDVNRAGITLKRAVMELGDLKIQANDSIINATKFKIAFLDMSHKLANGKLVVRTLPSTINLTGQLIKVKPATNATITLNAVANENDIKNIIKVTADGNVEEIANKFVGMDVVLSLKGTVAGKNTTSTSPVPLDIQVNLKRTARNVIELQALTATVNKKNLYVTGKTTLDSDYNVIRTELTFTQNNAVIVLNLDANNDIIKQDTSTGKLADIKVNGRIYGELLENNGNTNAKFIDKSFIPLG
;
A
#
# COMPACT_ATOMS: atom_id res chain seq x y z
N MET A 1 -1.55 0.17 -17.33
CA MET A 1 -2.94 0.63 -17.08
C MET A 1 -3.94 -0.50 -16.78
N LYS A 2 -4.27 -1.44 -17.69
CA LYS A 2 -5.33 -2.46 -17.42
C LYS A 2 -5.05 -3.39 -16.22
N VAL A 3 -3.82 -3.90 -16.08
CA VAL A 3 -3.42 -4.68 -14.88
C VAL A 3 -3.46 -3.82 -13.62
N PHE A 4 -2.97 -2.58 -13.66
CA PHE A 4 -3.01 -1.65 -12.52
C PHE A 4 -4.46 -1.32 -12.10
N LYS A 5 -5.40 -1.15 -13.05
CA LYS A 5 -6.83 -1.07 -12.74
C LYS A 5 -7.35 -2.35 -12.11
N LEU A 6 -6.92 -3.54 -12.54
CA LEU A 6 -7.34 -4.80 -11.93
C LEU A 6 -6.74 -5.04 -10.53
N THR A 7 -5.51 -4.59 -10.29
CA THR A 7 -4.91 -4.57 -8.95
C THR A 7 -5.61 -3.54 -8.09
N ALA A 8 -5.92 -2.35 -8.62
CA ALA A 8 -6.71 -1.33 -7.96
C ALA A 8 -8.19 -1.73 -7.77
N VAL A 9 -8.76 -2.64 -8.58
CA VAL A 9 -10.13 -3.19 -8.44
C VAL A 9 -10.16 -4.56 -7.74
N ALA A 10 -8.99 -5.07 -7.39
CA ALA A 10 -8.75 -6.02 -6.30
C ALA A 10 -8.15 -5.28 -5.07
N LEU A 11 -8.08 -3.95 -5.16
CA LEU A 11 -7.84 -2.93 -4.13
C LEU A 11 -9.03 -1.91 -4.18
N ALA A 12 -10.26 -2.32 -4.65
CA ALA A 12 -11.56 -1.61 -4.74
C ALA A 12 -12.96 -2.26 -4.28
N SER A 13 -13.07 -3.20 -3.31
CA SER A 13 -14.25 -3.90 -2.75
C SER A 13 -13.97 -4.82 -1.52
N THR A 14 -13.01 -4.44 -0.66
CA THR A 14 -12.58 -5.15 0.59
C THR A 14 -12.01 -4.22 1.69
N LEU A 15 -11.59 -2.98 1.43
CA LEU A 15 -11.61 -1.93 2.46
C LEU A 15 -13.09 -1.68 2.83
N LEU A 16 -13.99 -1.75 1.83
CA LEU A 16 -15.44 -1.99 1.96
C LEU A 16 -15.84 -3.16 2.89
N LEU A 17 -14.97 -4.15 3.14
CA LEU A 17 -15.22 -5.27 4.06
C LEU A 17 -14.43 -5.17 5.37
N ALA A 18 -13.76 -4.04 5.63
CA ALA A 18 -13.13 -3.69 6.90
C ALA A 18 -13.84 -2.52 7.61
N GLY A 19 -14.69 -1.77 6.89
CA GLY A 19 -15.67 -0.83 7.45
C GLY A 19 -15.27 0.66 7.43
N CYS A 20 -14.01 1.00 7.16
CA CYS A 20 -13.61 2.39 7.04
C CYS A 20 -14.24 3.03 5.79
N GLY A 21 -15.20 3.95 5.98
CA GLY A 21 -15.50 5.03 5.04
C GLY A 21 -14.96 6.34 5.62
N SER A 22 -14.40 7.27 4.85
CA SER A 22 -14.73 7.61 3.46
C SER A 22 -13.69 7.23 2.38
N ASP A 23 -14.22 7.08 1.17
CA ASP A 23 -13.61 6.94 -0.16
C ASP A 23 -12.55 5.86 -0.43
N SER A 24 -13.00 4.90 -1.25
CA SER A 24 -12.24 3.90 -2.01
C SER A 24 -11.58 2.74 -1.24
N ASP A 25 -12.38 1.70 -0.95
CA ASP A 25 -12.39 0.44 -1.73
C ASP A 25 -11.11 -0.52 -1.71
N ASN A 26 -11.28 -1.88 -1.75
CA ASN A 26 -10.38 -3.12 -1.61
C ASN A 26 -8.98 -3.16 -0.93
N ASN A 27 -8.79 -4.38 -0.42
CA ASN A 27 -7.66 -5.26 -0.20
C ASN A 27 -7.77 -6.56 -1.06
N GLY A 28 -6.65 -7.20 -1.43
CA GLY A 28 -6.57 -8.36 -2.37
C GLY A 28 -7.10 -9.75 -1.91
N SER A 29 -6.74 -10.87 -2.62
CA SER A 29 -5.83 -11.94 -2.06
C SER A 29 -5.76 -13.42 -2.60
N SER A 30 -4.61 -14.03 -2.91
CA SER A 30 -4.44 -15.49 -3.08
C SER A 30 -2.96 -15.90 -3.21
N SER A 31 -2.64 -17.10 -2.76
CA SER A 31 -1.33 -17.39 -2.18
C SER A 31 -0.66 -18.63 -2.76
N ASN A 32 0.48 -18.47 -3.45
CA ASN A 32 1.73 -19.08 -2.96
C ASN A 32 3.00 -18.55 -3.66
N GLY A 33 4.02 -18.36 -2.83
CA GLY A 33 5.26 -17.60 -3.01
C GLY A 33 5.94 -17.58 -1.63
N PRO A 34 6.68 -16.54 -1.20
CA PRO A 34 7.35 -16.54 0.11
C PRO A 34 6.36 -16.59 1.29
N ASN A 35 6.00 -17.81 1.74
CA ASN A 35 4.95 -18.12 2.72
C ASN A 35 3.74 -17.19 2.61
N ILE A 36 3.15 -17.10 1.42
CA ILE A 36 1.94 -16.30 1.24
C ILE A 36 0.80 -17.01 2.00
N PRO A 37 0.05 -16.33 2.90
CA PRO A 37 -0.99 -16.96 3.72
C PRO A 37 -2.03 -17.71 2.89
N GLY A 38 -2.10 -19.03 3.08
CA GLY A 38 -3.04 -19.93 2.40
C GLY A 38 -4.49 -19.45 2.47
N VAL A 39 -5.30 -19.79 1.46
CA VAL A 39 -6.75 -19.51 1.46
C VAL A 39 -7.37 -20.05 2.76
N PRO A 40 -8.01 -19.21 3.59
CA PRO A 40 -8.61 -19.62 4.85
C PRO A 40 -9.63 -20.72 4.63
N SER A 41 -9.54 -21.79 5.41
CA SER A 41 -10.56 -22.82 5.45
C SER A 41 -11.86 -22.25 6.00
N LYS A 42 -13.00 -22.70 5.45
CA LYS A 42 -14.31 -22.46 6.06
C LYS A 42 -14.26 -22.90 7.54
N PRO A 43 -14.74 -22.07 8.50
CA PRO A 43 -14.76 -22.42 9.91
C PRO A 43 -15.51 -23.72 10.20
N THR A 44 -15.10 -24.42 11.26
CA THR A 44 -15.79 -25.63 11.75
C THR A 44 -17.22 -25.31 12.16
N VAL A 45 -18.15 -26.18 11.78
CA VAL A 45 -19.57 -26.04 12.13
C VAL A 45 -19.83 -26.54 13.55
N ASP A 46 -20.40 -25.69 14.40
CA ASP A 46 -21.00 -26.12 15.65
C ASP A 46 -22.44 -26.62 15.42
N ASN A 47 -22.61 -27.95 15.41
CA ASN A 47 -23.91 -28.60 15.25
C ASN A 47 -24.72 -28.68 16.57
N SER A 48 -24.21 -28.20 17.71
CA SER A 48 -24.94 -28.15 18.97
C SER A 48 -25.90 -26.95 19.08
N VAL A 49 -25.69 -25.92 18.25
CA VAL A 49 -26.53 -24.71 18.21
C VAL A 49 -27.79 -24.95 17.36
N ALA A 50 -28.96 -24.61 17.90
CA ALA A 50 -30.24 -24.71 17.18
C ALA A 50 -30.25 -23.87 15.89
N GLU A 51 -30.91 -24.36 14.84
CA GLU A 51 -30.86 -23.73 13.50
C GLU A 51 -31.31 -22.26 13.51
N ILE A 52 -32.38 -21.94 14.25
CA ILE A 52 -32.86 -20.55 14.43
C ILE A 52 -31.82 -19.63 15.08
N ASP A 53 -31.00 -20.16 15.99
CA ASP A 53 -29.95 -19.39 16.67
C ASP A 53 -28.68 -19.29 15.82
N GLN A 54 -28.41 -20.26 14.94
CA GLN A 54 -27.40 -20.10 13.87
C GLN A 54 -27.80 -18.95 12.91
N ALA A 55 -29.08 -18.90 12.50
CA ALA A 55 -29.61 -17.82 11.65
C ALA A 55 -29.51 -16.44 12.31
N LYS A 56 -29.79 -16.33 13.61
CA LYS A 56 -29.60 -15.08 14.37
C LYS A 56 -28.11 -14.75 14.56
N SER A 57 -27.26 -15.75 14.80
CA SER A 57 -25.85 -15.55 15.10
C SER A 57 -25.08 -14.90 13.95
N ILE A 58 -25.36 -15.28 12.69
CA ILE A 58 -24.69 -14.65 11.53
C ILE A 58 -25.03 -13.16 11.42
N ILE A 59 -26.31 -12.80 11.66
CA ILE A 59 -26.77 -11.41 11.68
C ILE A 59 -26.15 -10.61 12.84
N GLN A 60 -26.11 -11.18 14.05
CA GLN A 60 -25.48 -10.53 15.21
C GLN A 60 -23.97 -10.33 15.01
N THR A 61 -23.29 -11.28 14.37
CA THR A 61 -21.85 -11.21 14.07
C THR A 61 -21.57 -10.11 13.04
N ALA A 62 -22.36 -10.04 11.97
CA ALA A 62 -22.28 -8.97 10.98
C ALA A 62 -22.59 -7.58 11.59
N LYS A 63 -23.61 -7.47 12.45
CA LYS A 63 -23.91 -6.22 13.16
C LYS A 63 -22.76 -5.78 14.06
N GLN A 64 -22.18 -6.71 14.83
CA GLN A 64 -21.05 -6.39 15.70
C GLN A 64 -19.85 -5.90 14.89
N PHE A 65 -19.58 -6.51 13.72
CA PHE A 65 -18.48 -6.10 12.86
C PHE A 65 -18.56 -4.62 12.43
N VAL A 66 -19.76 -4.16 12.06
CA VAL A 66 -20.02 -2.75 11.73
C VAL A 66 -19.81 -1.83 12.95
N LEU A 67 -20.30 -2.25 14.13
CA LEU A 67 -20.13 -1.50 15.38
C LEU A 67 -18.67 -1.42 15.85
N ASP A 68 -17.91 -2.50 15.71
CA ASP A 68 -16.49 -2.57 16.06
C ASP A 68 -15.68 -1.60 15.20
N ASN A 69 -15.99 -1.52 13.90
CA ASN A 69 -15.38 -0.54 13.01
C ASN A 69 -15.77 0.91 13.35
N GLN A 70 -17.03 1.19 13.66
CA GLN A 70 -17.41 2.54 14.11
C GLN A 70 -16.64 2.91 15.38
N ALA A 71 -16.51 1.98 16.32
CA ALA A 71 -15.75 2.18 17.56
C ALA A 71 -14.24 2.38 17.31
N ILE A 72 -13.68 1.84 16.22
CA ILE A 72 -12.33 2.20 15.76
C ILE A 72 -12.31 3.64 15.25
N SER A 73 -13.24 4.03 14.37
CA SER A 73 -13.32 5.41 13.86
C SER A 73 -13.40 6.45 14.99
N ASP A 74 -14.31 6.25 15.93
CA ASP A 74 -14.53 7.09 17.12
C ASP A 74 -13.30 7.15 18.07
N ALA A 75 -12.39 6.17 17.99
CA ALA A 75 -11.15 6.13 18.77
C ALA A 75 -10.00 6.93 18.12
N TYR A 76 -10.06 7.17 16.80
CA TYR A 76 -9.11 7.99 16.06
C TYR A 76 -9.63 9.40 15.75
N GLU A 77 -10.92 9.67 15.98
CA GLU A 77 -11.46 11.02 15.94
C GLU A 77 -10.67 11.96 16.88
N GLY A 78 -9.97 12.94 16.28
CA GLY A 78 -9.08 13.85 17.01
C GLY A 78 -7.77 13.24 17.54
N ALA A 79 -7.38 12.04 17.08
CA ALA A 79 -6.07 11.49 17.37
C ALA A 79 -4.97 12.27 16.62
N SER A 80 -3.82 12.47 17.27
CA SER A 80 -2.68 13.13 16.65
C SER A 80 -2.04 12.25 15.57
N ASP A 81 -1.68 12.88 14.46
CA ASP A 81 -0.96 12.27 13.35
C ASP A 81 0.30 11.51 13.80
N ILE A 82 0.75 10.58 12.96
CA ILE A 82 2.00 9.84 13.21
C ILE A 82 3.21 10.78 13.12
N LEU A 83 3.15 11.77 12.21
CA LEU A 83 4.17 12.80 12.01
C LEU A 83 3.52 14.18 12.02
N THR A 84 4.05 15.11 12.80
CA THR A 84 3.66 16.53 12.72
C THR A 84 4.10 17.13 11.38
N ASN A 85 3.45 18.20 10.92
CA ASN A 85 3.88 18.93 9.71
C ASN A 85 5.37 19.34 9.78
N LYS A 86 5.85 19.69 10.98
CA LYS A 86 7.25 20.04 11.23
C LYS A 86 8.18 18.83 11.07
N GLN A 87 7.79 17.67 11.59
CA GLN A 87 8.54 16.42 11.38
C GLN A 87 8.58 16.03 9.91
N GLN A 88 7.47 16.19 9.16
CA GLN A 88 7.42 15.92 7.71
C GLN A 88 8.42 16.81 6.94
N GLN A 89 8.38 18.13 7.13
CA GLN A 89 9.32 19.07 6.50
C GLN A 89 10.80 18.73 6.80
N ARG A 90 11.11 18.34 8.05
CA ARG A 90 12.47 17.92 8.44
C ARG A 90 12.91 16.62 7.78
N ILE A 91 11.98 15.70 7.50
CA ILE A 91 12.25 14.46 6.76
C ILE A 91 12.64 14.80 5.33
N ASP A 92 11.82 15.61 4.63
CA ASP A 92 12.04 15.99 3.24
C ASP A 92 13.41 16.64 3.05
N ILE A 93 13.71 17.69 3.83
CA ILE A 93 15.01 18.39 3.84
C ILE A 93 16.17 17.42 4.13
N THR A 94 15.99 16.46 5.06
CA THR A 94 17.04 15.49 5.39
C THR A 94 17.37 14.55 4.23
N PHE A 95 16.38 14.19 3.41
CA PHE A 95 16.58 13.32 2.24
C PHE A 95 17.07 14.08 0.99
N GLU A 96 16.81 15.39 0.90
CA GLU A 96 17.38 16.27 -0.13
C GLU A 96 18.90 16.49 0.05
N ILE A 97 19.40 16.64 1.28
CA ILE A 97 20.84 16.89 1.56
C ILE A 97 21.79 15.91 0.82
N PRO A 98 21.62 14.57 0.90
CA PRO A 98 22.41 13.62 0.11
C PRO A 98 22.37 13.85 -1.41
N GLU A 99 21.23 14.25 -1.97
CA GLU A 99 21.06 14.49 -3.40
C GLU A 99 21.76 15.76 -3.84
N SER A 100 21.55 16.88 -3.14
CA SER A 100 22.24 18.15 -3.36
C SER A 100 23.76 17.99 -3.30
N LEU A 101 24.28 17.31 -2.26
CA LEU A 101 25.71 17.05 -2.13
C LEU A 101 26.25 16.17 -3.27
N SER A 102 25.53 15.10 -3.64
CA SER A 102 25.92 14.22 -4.74
C SER A 102 25.96 14.97 -6.08
N THR A 103 24.96 15.81 -6.36
CA THR A 103 24.86 16.62 -7.59
C THR A 103 25.95 17.68 -7.68
N TYR A 104 26.24 18.39 -6.58
CA TYR A 104 27.36 19.32 -6.51
C TYR A 104 28.70 18.59 -6.72
N MET A 105 28.90 17.44 -6.07
CA MET A 105 30.13 16.64 -6.19
C MET A 105 30.37 16.16 -7.63
N LYS A 106 29.33 15.68 -8.33
CA LYS A 106 29.41 15.34 -9.78
C LYS A 106 29.82 16.55 -10.61
N THR A 107 29.08 17.65 -10.46
CA THR A 107 29.25 18.89 -11.25
C THR A 107 30.63 19.52 -11.08
N LYS A 108 31.22 19.42 -9.87
CA LYS A 108 32.55 19.96 -9.56
C LYS A 108 33.68 18.91 -9.58
N ASN A 109 33.39 17.68 -10.01
CA ASN A 109 34.32 16.54 -10.02
C ASN A 109 35.06 16.33 -8.68
N LYS A 110 34.29 16.34 -7.58
CA LYS A 110 34.78 16.16 -6.21
C LYS A 110 34.47 14.74 -5.73
N GLN A 111 35.50 13.97 -5.37
CA GLN A 111 35.32 12.61 -4.83
C GLN A 111 35.06 12.57 -3.32
N LYS A 112 35.33 13.65 -2.59
CA LYS A 112 35.13 13.76 -1.15
C LYS A 112 34.82 15.20 -0.75
N LEU A 113 33.92 15.36 0.22
CA LEU A 113 33.73 16.59 1.00
C LEU A 113 33.77 16.23 2.49
N THR A 114 34.63 16.91 3.24
CA THR A 114 34.66 16.88 4.72
C THR A 114 33.82 18.02 5.29
N SER A 115 33.57 18.00 6.59
CA SER A 115 32.94 19.14 7.29
C SER A 115 33.65 20.48 7.05
N ALA A 116 34.98 20.50 7.03
CA ALA A 116 35.75 21.71 6.73
C ALA A 116 35.53 22.20 5.29
N ASP A 117 35.40 21.29 4.31
CA ASP A 117 35.08 21.65 2.92
C ASP A 117 33.68 22.25 2.82
N ILE A 118 32.68 21.63 3.47
CA ILE A 118 31.29 22.14 3.48
C ILE A 118 31.20 23.53 4.13
N ILE A 119 31.89 23.76 5.25
CA ILE A 119 31.94 25.08 5.91
C ILE A 119 32.57 26.13 4.98
N ALA A 120 33.64 25.77 4.26
CA ALA A 120 34.28 26.66 3.30
C ALA A 120 33.41 26.95 2.06
N LEU A 121 32.49 26.04 1.71
CA LEU A 121 31.56 26.16 0.59
C LEU A 121 30.30 26.99 0.89
N GLY A 122 30.03 27.37 2.15
CA GLY A 122 28.85 28.19 2.49
C GLY A 122 28.80 29.58 1.84
N THR A 123 29.90 30.03 1.21
CA THR A 123 29.96 31.26 0.40
C THR A 123 30.09 31.00 -1.11
N ASP A 124 30.13 29.74 -1.54
CA ASP A 124 30.19 29.35 -2.95
C ASP A 124 28.78 29.37 -3.56
N ALA A 125 28.59 30.17 -4.61
CA ALA A 125 27.28 30.36 -5.22
C ALA A 125 26.71 29.07 -5.84
N ASP A 126 27.56 28.19 -6.40
CA ASP A 126 27.08 26.95 -7.01
C ASP A 126 26.74 25.88 -5.96
N PHE A 127 27.42 25.88 -4.82
CA PHE A 127 27.05 25.08 -3.66
C PHE A 127 25.72 25.57 -3.06
N ASN A 128 25.57 26.88 -2.85
CA ASN A 128 24.36 27.47 -2.30
C ASN A 128 23.15 27.26 -3.24
N ASN A 129 23.35 27.34 -4.56
CA ASN A 129 22.32 26.99 -5.56
C ASN A 129 21.95 25.50 -5.52
N ALA A 130 22.89 24.60 -5.22
CA ALA A 130 22.65 23.15 -5.17
C ALA A 130 21.98 22.70 -3.88
N ILE A 131 22.27 23.36 -2.74
CA ILE A 131 21.71 23.03 -1.43
C ILE A 131 20.38 23.77 -1.15
N GLY A 132 20.12 24.90 -1.82
CA GLY A 132 18.89 25.68 -1.69
C GLY A 132 18.84 26.50 -0.41
N ASN A 133 17.63 26.68 0.15
CA ASN A 133 17.36 27.55 1.31
C ASN A 133 17.74 26.90 2.67
N ILE A 134 18.80 26.06 2.70
CA ILE A 134 19.29 25.43 3.92
C ILE A 134 20.79 25.66 4.09
N THR A 135 21.20 25.95 5.32
CA THR A 135 22.60 26.06 5.72
C THR A 135 23.01 24.84 6.54
N LEU A 136 24.13 24.22 6.18
CA LEU A 136 24.69 23.07 6.89
C LEU A 136 25.83 23.51 7.82
N ALA A 137 25.72 23.13 9.09
CA ALA A 137 26.79 23.24 10.09
C ALA A 137 27.23 21.82 10.53
N PRO A 138 28.12 21.15 9.75
CA PRO A 138 28.54 19.77 9.99
C PRO A 138 29.53 19.63 11.15
N SER A 139 29.44 18.51 11.89
CA SER A 139 30.45 18.12 12.88
C SER A 139 31.67 17.44 12.23
N SER A 140 32.76 17.27 12.99
CA SER A 140 34.05 16.79 12.48
C SER A 140 34.05 15.39 11.87
N ASP A 141 33.03 14.57 12.16
CA ASP A 141 32.79 13.24 11.59
C ASP A 141 32.00 13.26 10.27
N PHE A 142 31.39 14.39 9.90
CA PHE A 142 30.62 14.53 8.67
C PHE A 142 31.52 14.38 7.44
N THR A 143 31.19 13.41 6.58
CA THR A 143 31.90 13.13 5.34
C THR A 143 30.94 12.65 4.26
N ALA A 144 30.97 13.30 3.11
CA ALA A 144 30.39 12.82 1.86
C ALA A 144 31.51 12.25 0.97
N ILE A 145 31.28 11.10 0.34
CA ILE A 145 32.21 10.46 -0.60
C ILE A 145 31.46 10.06 -1.85
N GLN A 146 32.05 10.30 -3.02
CA GLN A 146 31.57 9.81 -4.31
C GLN A 146 32.70 9.07 -5.00
N ASN A 147 32.51 7.78 -5.29
CA ASN A 147 33.52 6.97 -5.95
C ASN A 147 33.43 7.05 -7.49
N ALA A 148 34.43 6.52 -8.18
CA ALA A 148 34.52 6.56 -9.64
C ALA A 148 33.36 5.86 -10.39
N ASN A 149 32.58 5.01 -9.71
CA ASN A 149 31.42 4.32 -10.29
C ASN A 149 30.12 5.13 -10.11
N GLY A 150 30.17 6.28 -9.43
CA GLY A 150 29.00 7.12 -9.11
C GLY A 150 28.32 6.78 -7.78
N GLU A 151 28.80 5.78 -7.03
CA GLU A 151 28.26 5.48 -5.70
C GLU A 151 28.63 6.60 -4.73
N PHE A 152 27.61 7.16 -4.11
CA PHE A 152 27.65 8.19 -3.09
C PHE A 152 27.40 7.59 -1.71
N THR A 153 28.18 7.98 -0.72
CA THR A 153 27.96 7.63 0.69
C THR A 153 28.05 8.85 1.58
N LEU A 154 27.18 8.93 2.59
CA LEU A 154 27.14 10.01 3.57
C LEU A 154 27.15 9.44 5.00
N SER A 155 27.96 10.04 5.87
CA SER A 155 28.04 9.67 7.27
C SER A 155 28.39 10.86 8.15
N GLY A 156 27.95 10.82 9.40
CA GLY A 156 28.23 11.81 10.43
C GLY A 156 27.04 12.73 10.70
N THR A 157 27.25 13.75 11.53
CA THR A 157 26.18 14.66 11.98
C THR A 157 26.31 16.06 11.36
N THR A 158 25.17 16.70 11.11
CA THR A 158 25.12 18.13 10.79
C THR A 158 23.94 18.79 11.48
N THR A 159 24.12 20.01 11.94
CA THR A 159 22.98 20.90 12.18
C THR A 159 22.53 21.44 10.83
N VAL A 160 21.21 21.50 10.64
CA VAL A 160 20.54 22.09 9.49
C VAL A 160 19.78 23.30 10.00
N LEU A 161 20.05 24.46 9.41
CA LEU A 161 19.21 25.65 9.49
C LEU A 161 18.44 25.72 8.18
N SER A 162 17.12 25.82 8.22
CA SER A 162 16.27 25.91 7.03
C SER A 162 15.37 27.13 7.13
N GLU A 163 15.29 27.90 6.04
CA GLU A 163 14.46 29.09 5.91
C GLU A 163 13.34 28.84 4.91
N LYS A 164 12.09 29.05 5.31
CA LYS A 164 10.92 28.88 4.43
C LYS A 164 9.98 30.07 4.55
N GLU A 165 9.58 30.64 3.41
CA GLU A 165 8.47 31.57 3.35
C GLU A 165 7.15 30.82 3.57
N ASP A 166 6.39 31.23 4.60
CA ASP A 166 5.07 30.70 4.92
C ASP A 166 4.04 31.83 4.97
N TYR A 167 2.80 31.55 4.58
CA TYR A 167 1.73 32.55 4.49
C TYR A 167 0.83 32.48 5.72
N ILE A 168 1.02 33.42 6.65
CA ILE A 168 0.19 33.50 7.85
C ILE A 168 -1.09 34.28 7.52
N TYR A 169 -2.18 33.55 7.33
CA TYR A 169 -3.52 34.12 7.18
C TYR A 169 -4.04 34.64 8.53
N ASN A 170 -4.43 35.92 8.59
CA ASN A 170 -5.10 36.51 9.73
C ASN A 170 -6.64 36.45 9.53
N PRO A 171 -7.37 35.63 10.31
CA PRO A 171 -8.82 35.48 10.16
C PRO A 171 -9.64 36.69 10.63
N GLU A 172 -9.05 37.61 11.41
CA GLU A 172 -9.74 38.83 11.86
C GLU A 172 -9.71 39.94 10.80
N THR A 173 -8.67 39.99 9.96
CA THR A 173 -8.51 41.02 8.91
C THR A 173 -8.84 40.52 7.51
N GLY A 174 -8.82 39.20 7.27
CA GLY A 174 -9.03 38.60 5.95
C GLY A 174 -7.82 38.68 5.01
N TYR A 175 -6.69 39.16 5.51
CA TYR A 175 -5.42 39.24 4.78
C TYR A 175 -4.36 38.38 5.48
N GLY A 176 -3.26 38.09 4.80
CA GLY A 176 -2.11 37.42 5.39
C GLY A 176 -0.81 38.01 4.88
N GLU A 177 0.26 37.74 5.61
CA GLU A 177 1.62 38.15 5.28
C GLU A 177 2.51 36.92 5.05
N TRP A 178 3.48 37.06 4.14
CA TRP A 178 4.54 36.09 3.99
C TRP A 178 5.61 36.37 5.05
N VAL A 179 5.89 35.39 5.90
CA VAL A 179 6.95 35.45 6.90
C VAL A 179 7.99 34.39 6.60
N VAL A 180 9.25 34.67 6.93
CA VAL A 180 10.29 33.64 6.94
C VAL A 180 10.18 32.87 8.26
N VAL A 181 9.86 31.59 8.16
CA VAL A 181 9.90 30.64 9.26
C VAL A 181 11.26 29.94 9.23
N GLU A 182 12.08 30.24 10.24
CA GLU A 182 13.33 29.52 10.50
C GLU A 182 13.05 28.23 11.28
N ASP A 183 13.71 27.15 10.91
CA ASP A 183 13.83 25.97 11.75
C ASP A 183 15.29 25.51 11.86
N THR A 184 15.66 24.98 13.02
CA THR A 184 17.00 24.42 13.26
C THR A 184 16.87 23.03 13.88
N PHE A 185 17.55 22.05 13.29
CA PHE A 185 17.56 20.67 13.78
C PHE A 185 18.87 19.96 13.46
N SER A 186 19.27 19.01 14.29
CA SER A 186 20.37 18.09 13.99
C SER A 186 19.88 16.93 13.13
N THR A 187 20.66 16.50 12.14
CA THR A 187 20.50 15.21 11.48
C THR A 187 21.80 14.40 11.52
N THR A 188 21.71 13.12 11.85
CA THR A 188 22.84 12.19 11.89
C THR A 188 22.64 11.08 10.87
N PHE A 189 23.48 11.03 9.84
CA PHE A 189 23.50 9.98 8.83
C PHE A 189 24.44 8.85 9.25
N ASN A 190 23.94 7.61 9.30
CA ASN A 190 24.74 6.42 9.56
C ASN A 190 24.62 5.44 8.39
N GLY A 191 25.72 5.27 7.66
CA GLY A 191 25.82 4.33 6.55
C GLY A 191 24.88 4.65 5.39
N PHE A 192 24.56 5.93 5.16
CA PHE A 192 23.79 6.33 3.99
C PHE A 192 24.58 6.00 2.72
N LYS A 193 23.92 5.40 1.75
CA LYS A 193 24.47 4.97 0.47
C LYS A 193 23.43 5.14 -0.63
N ASN A 194 23.84 5.77 -1.73
CA ASN A 194 23.15 5.73 -3.01
C ASN A 194 24.12 5.18 -4.06
N SER A 195 23.81 4.00 -4.60
CA SER A 195 24.51 3.33 -5.68
C SER A 195 23.53 2.85 -6.74
N LEU A 196 22.56 3.70 -7.10
CA LEU A 196 21.63 3.44 -8.20
C LEU A 196 22.26 3.72 -9.58
N SER A 197 23.34 4.51 -9.62
CA SER A 197 24.11 4.79 -10.84
C SER A 197 25.31 3.83 -10.95
N SER A 198 25.59 3.38 -12.17
CA SER A 198 26.69 2.49 -12.56
C SER A 198 27.16 2.84 -13.97
N ASN A 199 28.42 3.26 -14.09
CA ASN A 199 29.05 3.60 -15.37
C ASN A 199 29.51 2.37 -16.19
N ALA A 200 29.18 1.14 -15.76
CA ALA A 200 29.58 -0.09 -16.42
C ALA A 200 28.48 -0.63 -17.36
N SER A 201 28.82 -0.86 -18.63
CA SER A 201 27.92 -1.44 -19.63
C SER A 201 27.74 -2.96 -19.40
N SER A 202 26.55 -3.38 -18.98
CA SER A 202 26.26 -4.75 -18.52
C SER A 202 24.83 -5.20 -18.92
N THR A 203 24.64 -6.50 -19.12
CA THR A 203 23.30 -7.10 -19.29
C THR A 203 22.53 -7.21 -17.98
N THR A 204 23.22 -7.09 -16.84
CA THR A 204 22.64 -7.08 -15.50
C THR A 204 23.04 -5.82 -14.74
N PHE A 205 22.06 -5.24 -14.05
CA PHE A 205 22.23 -4.11 -13.14
C PHE A 205 21.92 -4.56 -11.71
N SER A 206 22.69 -4.03 -10.75
CA SER A 206 22.37 -4.09 -9.34
C SER A 206 22.78 -2.77 -8.70
N GLY A 207 21.87 -2.16 -7.96
CA GLY A 207 22.06 -0.92 -7.23
C GLY A 207 21.37 -0.96 -5.87
N GLY A 208 21.62 0.04 -5.04
CA GLY A 208 20.99 0.15 -3.72
C GLY A 208 20.90 1.59 -3.24
N PHE A 209 19.89 1.87 -2.44
CA PHE A 209 19.62 3.17 -1.86
C PHE A 209 19.13 3.01 -0.41
N GLY A 210 19.79 3.65 0.54
CA GLY A 210 19.31 3.69 1.92
C GLY A 210 20.42 3.90 2.93
N PHE A 211 20.20 3.42 4.16
CA PHE A 211 20.97 3.80 5.34
C PHE A 211 20.88 2.71 6.42
N ASN A 212 21.81 2.68 7.38
CA ASN A 212 21.64 1.90 8.60
C ASN A 212 20.69 2.62 9.56
N SER A 213 20.90 3.92 9.77
CA SER A 213 19.99 4.80 10.51
C SER A 213 20.13 6.26 10.09
N ILE A 214 19.04 7.02 10.22
CA ILE A 214 19.04 8.48 10.15
C ILE A 214 18.26 9.00 11.36
N ASN A 215 18.89 9.80 12.20
CA ASN A 215 18.26 10.44 13.35
C ASN A 215 18.05 11.91 13.03
N ILE A 216 16.80 12.38 13.08
CA ILE A 216 16.40 13.75 12.75
C ILE A 216 15.81 14.40 14.00
N GLY A 217 16.32 15.57 14.39
CA GLY A 217 15.89 16.29 15.59
C GLY A 217 16.16 15.56 16.90
N SER A 218 15.48 16.02 17.96
CA SER A 218 15.60 15.51 19.32
C SER A 218 14.31 15.78 20.11
N GLY A 219 14.14 15.12 21.27
CA GLY A 219 12.97 15.30 22.12
C GLY A 219 11.67 14.83 21.44
N SER A 220 10.59 15.62 21.57
CA SER A 220 9.29 15.33 20.93
C SER A 220 9.38 15.38 19.40
N GLU A 221 10.22 16.25 18.86
CA GLU A 221 10.38 16.44 17.41
C GLU A 221 11.34 15.44 16.77
N GLN A 222 11.73 14.38 17.49
CA GLN A 222 12.64 13.37 16.97
C GLN A 222 11.92 12.42 15.99
N VAL A 223 12.54 12.20 14.83
CA VAL A 223 12.22 11.11 13.92
C VAL A 223 13.46 10.24 13.75
N VAL A 224 13.32 8.92 13.93
CA VAL A 224 14.39 7.94 13.71
C VAL A 224 13.98 7.00 12.59
N PHE A 225 14.75 7.01 11.51
CA PHE A 225 14.73 5.97 10.48
C PHE A 225 15.83 4.95 10.79
N SER A 226 15.54 3.67 10.60
CA SER A 226 16.53 2.59 10.72
C SER A 226 16.24 1.46 9.75
N SER A 227 17.27 0.82 9.21
CA SER A 227 17.13 -0.38 8.39
C SER A 227 18.22 -1.40 8.68
N THR A 228 17.83 -2.67 8.76
CA THR A 228 18.74 -3.80 9.05
C THR A 228 19.55 -4.23 7.83
N SER A 229 19.15 -3.83 6.62
CA SER A 229 19.80 -4.23 5.37
C SER A 229 20.07 -3.06 4.40
N LYS A 230 20.28 -1.85 4.94
CA LYS A 230 20.64 -0.63 4.19
C LYS A 230 19.57 -0.11 3.20
N GLY A 231 18.29 -0.34 3.49
CA GLY A 231 17.18 0.17 2.69
C GLY A 231 16.90 -0.65 1.42
N ALA A 232 16.73 0.04 0.29
CA ALA A 232 16.32 -0.54 -0.98
C ALA A 232 17.47 -1.16 -1.76
N THR A 233 17.18 -2.29 -2.40
CA THR A 233 18.00 -2.89 -3.45
C THR A 233 17.21 -2.92 -4.74
N ILE A 234 17.86 -2.63 -5.87
CA ILE A 234 17.27 -2.72 -7.20
C ILE A 234 18.15 -3.66 -8.03
N SER A 235 17.52 -4.60 -8.73
CA SER A 235 18.19 -5.47 -9.69
C SER A 235 17.45 -5.44 -11.02
N GLY A 236 18.19 -5.55 -12.12
CA GLY A 236 17.66 -5.55 -13.48
C GLY A 236 18.41 -6.53 -14.39
N GLU A 237 17.68 -7.19 -15.28
CA GLU A 237 18.23 -7.99 -16.38
C GLU A 237 17.66 -7.49 -17.70
N PHE A 238 18.54 -7.19 -18.65
CA PHE A 238 18.23 -6.67 -19.97
C PHE A 238 18.51 -7.71 -21.07
N SER A 239 17.99 -7.49 -22.27
CA SER A 239 18.26 -8.36 -23.44
C SER A 239 19.67 -8.19 -24.01
N ASP A 240 20.28 -7.03 -23.81
CA ASP A 240 21.65 -6.69 -24.20
C ASP A 240 22.24 -5.71 -23.16
N LYS A 241 23.49 -5.28 -23.34
CA LYS A 241 24.20 -4.42 -22.40
C LYS A 241 23.65 -3.00 -22.36
N VAL A 242 23.44 -2.48 -21.16
CA VAL A 242 23.05 -1.09 -20.89
C VAL A 242 23.99 -0.47 -19.86
N ILE A 243 24.08 0.85 -19.86
CA ILE A 243 24.67 1.65 -18.76
C ILE A 243 23.48 2.21 -17.99
N VAL A 244 23.45 2.07 -16.66
CA VAL A 244 22.36 2.57 -15.81
C VAL A 244 22.94 3.69 -14.96
N ASN A 245 22.88 4.92 -15.43
CA ASN A 245 23.39 6.11 -14.76
C ASN A 245 22.32 7.21 -14.72
N ASP A 246 22.73 8.45 -14.44
CA ASP A 246 21.80 9.59 -14.33
C ASP A 246 21.12 9.96 -15.67
N GLU A 247 21.66 9.49 -16.81
CA GLU A 247 21.09 9.67 -18.16
C GLU A 247 20.21 8.48 -18.60
N PHE A 248 20.01 7.47 -17.74
CA PHE A 248 19.26 6.26 -18.09
C PHE A 248 17.76 6.54 -18.24
N ASP A 249 17.27 6.53 -19.48
CA ASP A 249 15.84 6.40 -19.78
C ASP A 249 15.55 5.01 -20.38
N LEU A 250 14.68 4.25 -19.69
CA LEU A 250 14.19 2.96 -20.16
C LEU A 250 13.48 3.07 -21.53
N ASN A 251 12.90 4.22 -21.88
CA ASN A 251 12.30 4.46 -23.19
C ASN A 251 13.34 4.57 -24.31
N ASP A 252 14.51 5.14 -24.04
CA ASP A 252 15.61 5.25 -25.01
C ASP A 252 16.32 3.91 -25.18
N VAL A 253 16.52 3.16 -24.10
CA VAL A 253 16.97 1.75 -24.13
C VAL A 253 16.03 0.89 -24.98
N ASN A 254 14.71 1.04 -24.78
CA ASN A 254 13.70 0.35 -25.58
C ASN A 254 13.67 0.82 -27.05
N ARG A 255 13.98 2.10 -27.33
CA ARG A 255 14.11 2.64 -28.69
C ARG A 255 15.33 2.08 -29.42
N ALA A 256 16.41 1.79 -28.69
CA ALA A 256 17.57 1.06 -29.19
C ALA A 256 17.31 -0.44 -29.41
N GLY A 257 16.12 -0.94 -29.05
CA GLY A 257 15.71 -2.34 -29.24
C GLY A 257 16.11 -3.29 -28.11
N ILE A 258 16.60 -2.75 -26.99
CA ILE A 258 16.96 -3.51 -25.79
C ILE A 258 15.76 -3.51 -24.84
N THR A 259 15.34 -4.67 -24.35
CA THR A 259 14.18 -4.81 -23.45
C THR A 259 14.58 -5.23 -22.05
N LEU A 260 13.89 -4.72 -21.03
CA LEU A 260 13.98 -5.20 -19.65
C LEU A 260 13.30 -6.58 -19.50
N LYS A 261 14.08 -7.65 -19.39
CA LYS A 261 13.53 -9.00 -19.16
C LYS A 261 12.90 -9.15 -17.79
N ARG A 262 13.47 -8.46 -16.79
CA ARG A 262 13.04 -8.45 -15.39
C ARG A 262 13.72 -7.29 -14.65
N ALA A 263 12.99 -6.51 -13.87
CA ALA A 263 13.51 -5.73 -12.75
C ALA A 263 12.86 -6.19 -11.45
N VAL A 264 13.58 -6.09 -10.33
CA VAL A 264 13.06 -6.28 -8.99
C VAL A 264 13.63 -5.22 -8.07
N MET A 265 12.75 -4.47 -7.41
CA MET A 265 13.07 -3.61 -6.28
C MET A 265 12.63 -4.33 -5.00
N GLU A 266 13.53 -4.46 -4.03
CA GLU A 266 13.26 -5.00 -2.69
C GLU A 266 13.69 -3.98 -1.65
N LEU A 267 12.76 -3.52 -0.80
CA LEU A 267 13.09 -2.73 0.38
C LEU A 267 13.40 -3.71 1.52
N GLY A 268 14.58 -3.55 2.09
CA GLY A 268 14.92 -4.11 3.39
C GLY A 268 13.95 -3.69 4.47
N ASP A 269 14.02 -4.35 5.63
CA ASP A 269 13.21 -3.93 6.77
C ASP A 269 13.56 -2.47 7.11
N LEU A 270 12.57 -1.59 7.04
CA LEU A 270 12.65 -0.17 7.31
C LEU A 270 11.74 0.13 8.49
N LYS A 271 12.29 0.76 9.53
CA LYS A 271 11.56 1.24 10.69
C LYS A 271 11.62 2.75 10.76
N ILE A 272 10.46 3.39 10.91
CA ILE A 272 10.30 4.79 11.28
C ILE A 272 9.77 4.83 12.71
N GLN A 273 10.36 5.65 13.56
CA GLN A 273 9.88 5.92 14.91
C GLN A 273 9.79 7.43 15.11
N ALA A 274 8.61 7.92 15.48
CA ALA A 274 8.31 9.32 15.74
C ALA A 274 7.19 9.42 16.78
N ASN A 275 7.23 10.44 17.63
CA ASN A 275 6.23 10.65 18.69
C ASN A 275 6.02 9.37 19.53
N ASP A 276 4.78 8.90 19.61
CA ASP A 276 4.34 7.68 20.29
C ASP A 276 4.19 6.47 19.34
N SER A 277 4.70 6.58 18.12
CA SER A 277 4.36 5.73 16.99
C SER A 277 5.61 5.07 16.37
N ILE A 278 5.45 3.82 15.94
CA ILE A 278 6.42 3.05 15.18
C ILE A 278 5.73 2.48 13.95
N ILE A 279 6.30 2.75 12.77
CA ILE A 279 5.96 2.07 11.52
C ILE A 279 7.12 1.17 11.13
N ASN A 280 6.85 -0.11 10.90
CA ASN A 280 7.78 -1.03 10.27
C ASN A 280 7.26 -1.39 8.87
N ALA A 281 8.08 -1.26 7.83
CA ALA A 281 7.85 -1.85 6.51
C ALA A 281 8.85 -2.98 6.31
N THR A 282 8.35 -4.17 5.98
CA THR A 282 9.13 -5.41 5.83
C THR A 282 8.69 -6.12 4.56
N LYS A 283 9.59 -6.93 3.98
CA LYS A 283 9.30 -7.77 2.79
C LYS A 283 8.69 -7.02 1.59
N PHE A 284 8.96 -5.72 1.44
CA PHE A 284 8.48 -4.99 0.28
C PHE A 284 9.26 -5.42 -0.96
N LYS A 285 8.53 -5.83 -1.99
CA LYS A 285 9.08 -6.31 -3.26
C LYS A 285 8.16 -5.86 -4.39
N ILE A 286 8.68 -5.13 -5.37
CA ILE A 286 7.98 -4.90 -6.63
C ILE A 286 8.83 -5.47 -7.77
N ALA A 287 8.20 -6.23 -8.67
CA ALA A 287 8.85 -6.77 -9.85
C ALA A 287 8.16 -6.29 -11.13
N PHE A 288 8.96 -6.06 -12.17
CA PHE A 288 8.54 -5.57 -13.48
C PHE A 288 9.19 -6.36 -14.61
N LEU A 289 8.58 -6.38 -15.79
CA LEU A 289 9.17 -6.90 -17.03
C LEU A 289 8.56 -6.20 -18.26
N ASP A 290 9.30 -6.18 -19.36
CA ASP A 290 8.83 -5.64 -20.63
C ASP A 290 8.10 -6.69 -21.48
N MET A 291 6.96 -6.27 -22.02
CA MET A 291 6.29 -6.91 -23.15
C MET A 291 6.58 -6.11 -24.41
N SER A 292 6.83 -6.77 -25.53
CA SER A 292 7.20 -6.10 -26.78
C SER A 292 6.51 -6.64 -28.02
N HIS A 293 6.44 -5.80 -29.05
CA HIS A 293 5.95 -6.16 -30.38
C HIS A 293 6.83 -5.48 -31.44
N LYS A 294 7.24 -6.25 -32.46
CA LYS A 294 8.05 -5.75 -33.57
C LYS A 294 7.14 -5.48 -34.77
N LEU A 295 7.04 -4.22 -35.16
CA LEU A 295 6.28 -3.75 -36.31
C LEU A 295 6.89 -4.26 -37.64
N ALA A 296 6.08 -4.28 -38.70
CA ALA A 296 6.53 -4.69 -40.04
C ALA A 296 7.67 -3.81 -40.61
N ASN A 297 7.79 -2.56 -40.15
CA ASN A 297 8.91 -1.67 -40.48
C ASN A 297 10.16 -1.88 -39.59
N GLY A 298 10.18 -2.93 -38.76
CA GLY A 298 11.28 -3.27 -37.87
C GLY A 298 11.30 -2.55 -36.51
N LYS A 299 10.49 -1.50 -36.32
CA LYS A 299 10.43 -0.73 -35.06
C LYS A 299 9.86 -1.58 -33.92
N LEU A 300 10.51 -1.52 -32.76
CA LEU A 300 10.02 -2.16 -31.53
C LEU A 300 9.03 -1.23 -30.79
N VAL A 301 7.96 -1.82 -30.27
CA VAL A 301 7.00 -1.16 -29.37
C VAL A 301 7.01 -1.93 -28.07
N VAL A 302 7.33 -1.26 -26.95
CA VAL A 302 7.55 -1.89 -25.65
C VAL A 302 6.61 -1.32 -24.59
N ARG A 303 6.19 -2.17 -23.63
CA ARG A 303 5.38 -1.82 -22.47
C ARG A 303 5.85 -2.60 -21.25
N THR A 304 6.37 -1.87 -20.27
CA THR A 304 6.74 -2.41 -18.96
C THR A 304 5.48 -2.70 -18.14
N LEU A 305 5.40 -3.89 -17.52
CA LEU A 305 4.29 -4.35 -16.71
C LEU A 305 4.78 -4.81 -15.34
N PRO A 306 4.03 -4.53 -14.25
CA PRO A 306 4.29 -5.15 -12.96
C PRO A 306 3.92 -6.64 -12.99
N SER A 307 4.71 -7.48 -12.34
CA SER A 307 4.46 -8.92 -12.17
C SER A 307 4.33 -9.35 -10.71
N THR A 308 4.82 -8.56 -9.75
CA THR A 308 4.72 -8.84 -8.31
C THR A 308 4.67 -7.55 -7.50
N ILE A 309 3.87 -7.50 -6.44
CA ILE A 309 3.87 -6.50 -5.37
C ILE A 309 3.68 -7.24 -4.04
N ASN A 310 4.74 -7.40 -3.24
CA ASN A 310 4.65 -7.83 -1.84
C ASN A 310 4.93 -6.64 -0.93
N LEU A 311 4.28 -6.60 0.23
CA LEU A 311 4.45 -5.62 1.30
C LEU A 311 3.96 -6.21 2.62
N THR A 312 4.69 -6.04 3.71
CA THR A 312 4.19 -6.26 5.08
C THR A 312 4.51 -5.04 5.93
N GLY A 313 3.49 -4.24 6.23
CA GLY A 313 3.58 -3.09 7.12
C GLY A 313 3.07 -3.42 8.53
N GLN A 314 3.65 -2.79 9.55
CA GLN A 314 3.14 -2.82 10.92
C GLN A 314 3.09 -1.40 11.48
N LEU A 315 1.96 -1.04 12.10
CA LEU A 315 1.80 0.17 12.91
C LEU A 315 1.68 -0.23 14.38
N ILE A 316 2.53 0.35 15.22
CA ILE A 316 2.41 0.33 16.68
C ILE A 316 2.24 1.79 17.14
N LYS A 317 1.20 2.10 17.92
CA LYS A 317 0.93 3.44 18.47
C LYS A 317 0.46 3.33 19.92
N VAL A 318 0.85 4.27 20.77
CA VAL A 318 0.44 4.26 22.19
C VAL A 318 -0.95 4.84 22.37
N LYS A 319 -1.30 5.93 21.65
CA LYS A 319 -2.58 6.62 21.78
C LYS A 319 -3.14 7.11 20.44
N PRO A 320 -4.26 6.56 19.95
CA PRO A 320 -4.96 5.37 20.46
C PRO A 320 -4.06 4.14 20.44
N ALA A 321 -4.32 3.19 21.34
CA ALA A 321 -3.50 1.99 21.47
C ALA A 321 -3.67 1.09 20.25
N THR A 322 -2.58 0.86 19.51
CA THR A 322 -2.59 0.18 18.22
C THR A 322 -1.42 -0.77 18.11
N ASN A 323 -1.69 -1.99 17.67
CA ASN A 323 -0.68 -2.89 17.14
C ASN A 323 -1.33 -3.65 15.98
N ALA A 324 -1.16 -3.16 14.76
CA ALA A 324 -1.80 -3.67 13.55
C ALA A 324 -0.74 -4.02 12.51
N THR A 325 -0.85 -5.21 11.92
CA THR A 325 -0.02 -5.67 10.80
C THR A 325 -0.89 -5.80 9.55
N ILE A 326 -0.51 -5.11 8.48
CA ILE A 326 -1.10 -5.20 7.14
C ILE A 326 -0.11 -5.95 6.25
N THR A 327 -0.60 -6.92 5.49
CA THR A 327 0.20 -7.64 4.48
C THR A 327 -0.51 -7.57 3.14
N LEU A 328 0.21 -7.32 2.04
CA LEU A 328 -0.26 -7.40 0.65
C LEU A 328 0.71 -8.28 -0.16
N ASN A 329 0.24 -9.22 -0.98
CA ASN A 329 1.12 -9.97 -1.92
C ASN A 329 0.50 -10.19 -3.31
N ALA A 330 0.35 -9.15 -4.14
CA ALA A 330 -0.04 -9.30 -5.56
C ALA A 330 1.01 -10.12 -6.34
N VAL A 331 0.63 -11.29 -6.85
CA VAL A 331 1.46 -12.11 -7.73
C VAL A 331 0.68 -12.45 -9.00
N ALA A 332 1.19 -11.99 -10.13
CA ALA A 332 0.72 -12.42 -11.45
C ALA A 332 1.66 -13.50 -11.99
N ASN A 333 1.11 -14.48 -12.70
CA ASN A 333 1.92 -15.53 -13.31
C ASN A 333 2.79 -14.94 -14.44
N GLU A 334 4.12 -14.95 -14.26
CA GLU A 334 5.07 -14.36 -15.21
C GLU A 334 5.00 -15.01 -16.60
N ASN A 335 4.75 -16.33 -16.65
CA ASN A 335 4.58 -17.05 -17.92
C ASN A 335 3.27 -16.66 -18.60
N ASP A 336 2.21 -16.40 -17.84
CA ASP A 336 0.95 -15.91 -18.42
C ASP A 336 1.16 -14.51 -18.99
N ILE A 337 1.81 -13.59 -18.26
CA ILE A 337 2.15 -12.26 -18.79
C ILE A 337 2.91 -12.41 -20.11
N LYS A 338 3.98 -13.21 -20.16
CA LYS A 338 4.84 -13.39 -21.34
C LYS A 338 4.15 -14.07 -22.54
N ASN A 339 3.18 -14.96 -22.31
CA ASN A 339 2.55 -15.76 -23.39
C ASN A 339 1.10 -15.36 -23.72
N ILE A 340 0.48 -14.50 -22.92
CA ILE A 340 -0.94 -14.10 -23.03
C ILE A 340 -1.09 -12.61 -23.27
N ILE A 341 -0.18 -11.76 -22.78
CA ILE A 341 -0.18 -10.35 -23.13
C ILE A 341 0.48 -10.17 -24.49
N LYS A 342 -0.15 -9.36 -25.35
CA LYS A 342 0.43 -8.82 -26.56
C LYS A 342 0.48 -7.29 -26.46
N VAL A 343 1.49 -6.71 -27.10
CA VAL A 343 1.53 -5.28 -27.42
C VAL A 343 1.03 -5.14 -28.86
N THR A 344 0.09 -4.23 -29.12
CA THR A 344 -0.39 -3.97 -30.48
C THR A 344 0.57 -3.04 -31.24
N ALA A 345 0.31 -2.83 -32.53
CA ALA A 345 1.08 -1.88 -33.34
C ALA A 345 1.07 -0.45 -32.76
N ASP A 346 -0.08 -0.02 -32.23
CA ASP A 346 -0.27 1.28 -31.56
C ASP A 346 0.29 1.30 -30.12
N GLY A 347 0.81 0.17 -29.65
CA GLY A 347 1.31 0.01 -28.29
C GLY A 347 0.22 -0.13 -27.22
N ASN A 348 -0.99 -0.55 -27.59
CA ASN A 348 -1.99 -0.96 -26.61
C ASN A 348 -1.58 -2.29 -25.99
N VAL A 349 -1.80 -2.44 -24.68
CA VAL A 349 -1.60 -3.71 -23.96
C VAL A 349 -2.93 -4.47 -23.98
N GLU A 350 -2.91 -5.66 -24.56
CA GLU A 350 -4.09 -6.51 -24.73
C GLU A 350 -3.78 -7.95 -24.32
N GLU A 351 -4.81 -8.66 -23.85
CA GLU A 351 -4.76 -10.12 -23.72
C GLU A 351 -5.08 -10.77 -25.08
N ILE A 352 -4.46 -11.91 -25.37
CA ILE A 352 -4.88 -12.78 -26.48
C ILE A 352 -6.34 -13.21 -26.24
N ALA A 353 -7.13 -13.24 -27.31
CA ALA A 353 -8.54 -13.64 -27.25
C ALA A 353 -8.72 -14.99 -26.53
N ASN A 354 -9.71 -15.05 -25.65
CA ASN A 354 -10.06 -16.22 -24.82
C ASN A 354 -8.96 -16.71 -23.85
N LYS A 355 -7.90 -15.91 -23.64
CA LYS A 355 -6.89 -16.12 -22.59
C LYS A 355 -6.92 -14.95 -21.60
N PHE A 356 -6.36 -15.14 -20.42
CA PHE A 356 -6.22 -14.11 -19.40
C PHE A 356 -4.99 -14.35 -18.52
N VAL A 357 -4.42 -13.29 -17.95
CA VAL A 357 -3.35 -13.40 -16.96
C VAL A 357 -3.94 -13.83 -15.62
N GLY A 358 -3.51 -14.99 -15.11
CA GLY A 358 -3.81 -15.43 -13.75
C GLY A 358 -3.17 -14.49 -12.72
N MET A 359 -3.99 -14.01 -11.78
CA MET A 359 -3.55 -13.16 -10.68
C MET A 359 -4.18 -13.64 -9.37
N ASP A 360 -3.32 -13.76 -8.39
CA ASP A 360 -3.57 -14.11 -7.00
C ASP A 360 -2.89 -12.99 -6.16
N VAL A 361 -3.44 -12.54 -5.03
CA VAL A 361 -2.91 -11.36 -4.27
C VAL A 361 -2.48 -11.70 -2.82
N VAL A 362 -2.41 -10.81 -1.84
CA VAL A 362 -2.83 -11.19 -0.46
C VAL A 362 -3.45 -10.00 0.22
N LEU A 363 -4.29 -10.23 1.21
CA LEU A 363 -4.41 -9.29 2.29
C LEU A 363 -4.84 -9.92 3.60
N SER A 364 -4.11 -9.55 4.63
CA SER A 364 -4.48 -9.77 6.01
C SER A 364 -4.26 -8.49 6.81
N LEU A 365 -5.21 -8.19 7.69
CA LEU A 365 -5.10 -7.21 8.75
C LEU A 365 -5.17 -7.97 10.09
N LYS A 366 -4.08 -7.97 10.85
CA LYS A 366 -3.91 -8.77 12.08
C LYS A 366 -3.48 -7.88 13.25
N GLY A 367 -3.96 -8.17 14.46
CA GLY A 367 -3.52 -7.51 15.69
C GLY A 367 -4.67 -6.96 16.54
N THR A 368 -4.53 -5.76 17.08
CA THR A 368 -5.52 -5.11 17.96
C THR A 368 -5.51 -3.60 17.81
N VAL A 369 -6.68 -2.98 17.95
CA VAL A 369 -6.87 -1.52 17.93
C VAL A 369 -7.75 -1.12 19.11
N ALA A 370 -7.52 0.06 19.70
CA ALA A 370 -8.44 0.62 20.69
C ALA A 370 -9.82 0.85 20.05
N GLY A 371 -10.87 0.24 20.62
CA GLY A 371 -12.25 0.63 20.35
C GLY A 371 -12.69 1.69 21.36
N LYS A 372 -13.52 2.63 20.92
CA LYS A 372 -14.22 3.59 21.76
C LYS A 372 -15.67 3.65 21.32
N ASN A 373 -16.59 3.19 22.16
CA ASN A 373 -18.01 3.50 22.00
C ASN A 373 -18.58 4.02 23.34
N THR A 374 -19.85 4.40 23.35
CA THR A 374 -20.53 5.02 24.51
C THR A 374 -20.56 4.17 25.79
N THR A 375 -20.16 2.89 25.72
CA THR A 375 -20.25 1.92 26.84
C THR A 375 -19.00 1.08 27.06
N SER A 376 -17.98 1.14 26.19
CA SER A 376 -16.78 0.29 26.28
C SER A 376 -15.58 0.92 25.59
N THR A 377 -14.40 0.72 26.19
CA THR A 377 -13.07 1.04 25.64
C THR A 377 -12.25 -0.23 25.34
N SER A 378 -12.92 -1.38 25.22
CA SER A 378 -12.25 -2.67 24.99
C SER A 378 -11.53 -2.68 23.63
N PRO A 379 -10.30 -3.23 23.53
CA PRO A 379 -9.63 -3.37 22.24
C PRO A 379 -10.43 -4.24 21.27
N VAL A 380 -10.59 -3.75 20.04
CA VAL A 380 -11.14 -4.53 18.93
C VAL A 380 -10.02 -5.43 18.38
N PRO A 381 -10.22 -6.76 18.35
CA PRO A 381 -9.27 -7.66 17.71
C PRO A 381 -9.36 -7.50 16.19
N LEU A 382 -8.20 -7.34 15.55
CA LEU A 382 -8.07 -7.41 14.11
C LEU A 382 -7.64 -8.82 13.72
N ASP A 383 -8.54 -9.54 13.07
CA ASP A 383 -8.24 -10.84 12.49
C ASP A 383 -9.03 -11.00 11.19
N ILE A 384 -8.66 -10.15 10.22
CA ILE A 384 -9.22 -10.15 8.88
C ILE A 384 -8.19 -10.76 7.94
N GLN A 385 -8.61 -11.74 7.15
CA GLN A 385 -7.88 -12.19 5.97
C GLN A 385 -8.88 -12.36 4.85
N VAL A 386 -8.57 -11.81 3.69
CA VAL A 386 -9.40 -11.94 2.49
C VAL A 386 -8.64 -12.82 1.52
N ASN A 387 -9.32 -13.41 0.53
CA ASN A 387 -8.78 -14.14 -0.60
C ASN A 387 -9.54 -13.88 -1.93
N LEU A 388 -9.02 -13.03 -2.84
CA LEU A 388 -9.37 -12.88 -4.27
C LEU A 388 -8.43 -13.59 -5.28
N LYS A 389 -9.03 -14.25 -6.29
CA LYS A 389 -8.36 -14.86 -7.46
C LYS A 389 -9.08 -14.52 -8.76
N ARG A 390 -8.35 -14.18 -9.83
CA ARG A 390 -8.96 -14.06 -11.18
C ARG A 390 -9.13 -15.45 -11.79
N THR A 391 -10.37 -15.87 -12.06
CA THR A 391 -10.70 -17.22 -12.55
C THR A 391 -11.14 -17.26 -14.01
N ALA A 392 -11.54 -16.12 -14.58
CA ALA A 392 -11.74 -15.95 -16.02
C ALA A 392 -11.34 -14.54 -16.46
N ARG A 393 -11.34 -14.28 -17.77
CA ARG A 393 -11.02 -12.96 -18.32
C ARG A 393 -11.82 -11.84 -17.66
N ASN A 394 -13.11 -12.07 -17.41
CA ASN A 394 -14.04 -11.10 -16.85
C ASN A 394 -14.68 -11.58 -15.52
N VAL A 395 -14.01 -12.46 -14.77
CA VAL A 395 -14.48 -12.93 -13.46
C VAL A 395 -13.35 -12.90 -12.43
N ILE A 396 -13.62 -12.21 -11.32
CA ILE A 396 -12.80 -12.22 -10.11
C ILE A 396 -13.60 -12.97 -9.04
N GLU A 397 -12.99 -13.99 -8.43
CA GLU A 397 -13.59 -14.81 -7.38
C GLU A 397 -13.01 -14.41 -6.02
N LEU A 398 -13.88 -14.05 -5.08
CA LEU A 398 -13.61 -14.02 -3.65
C LEU A 398 -13.66 -15.47 -3.15
N GLN A 399 -12.49 -16.11 -3.10
CA GLN A 399 -12.30 -17.48 -2.66
C GLN A 399 -12.58 -17.65 -1.16
N ALA A 400 -12.26 -16.63 -0.36
CA ALA A 400 -12.62 -16.53 1.06
C ALA A 400 -12.54 -15.08 1.55
N LEU A 401 -13.23 -14.78 2.63
CA LEU A 401 -12.93 -13.72 3.59
C LEU A 401 -13.21 -14.32 4.95
N THR A 402 -12.26 -14.20 5.88
CA THR A 402 -12.47 -14.50 7.29
C THR A 402 -12.31 -13.24 8.10
N ALA A 403 -13.28 -12.95 8.97
CA ALA A 403 -13.18 -11.96 10.04
C ALA A 403 -13.58 -12.60 11.36
N THR A 404 -12.71 -12.54 12.38
CA THR A 404 -13.05 -13.02 13.74
C THR A 404 -13.62 -11.88 14.57
N VAL A 405 -14.89 -11.99 14.94
CA VAL A 405 -15.68 -10.96 15.64
C VAL A 405 -16.33 -11.59 16.86
N ASN A 406 -16.06 -11.08 18.06
CA ASN A 406 -16.52 -11.69 19.33
C ASN A 406 -16.28 -13.22 19.41
N LYS A 407 -15.10 -13.67 18.97
CA LYS A 407 -14.69 -15.10 18.88
C LYS A 407 -15.53 -15.96 17.92
N LYS A 408 -16.32 -15.35 17.04
CA LYS A 408 -17.08 -16.00 15.98
C LYS A 408 -16.46 -15.63 14.64
N ASN A 409 -16.36 -16.58 13.72
CA ASN A 409 -15.74 -16.34 12.41
C ASN A 409 -16.84 -16.12 11.37
N LEU A 410 -16.90 -14.91 10.81
CA LEU A 410 -17.65 -14.63 9.59
C LEU A 410 -16.82 -15.12 8.40
N TYR A 411 -17.40 -15.98 7.56
CA TYR A 411 -16.77 -16.48 6.33
C TYR A 411 -17.54 -15.99 5.11
N VAL A 412 -16.90 -15.32 4.15
CA VAL A 412 -17.55 -14.84 2.91
C VAL A 412 -16.87 -15.43 1.69
N THR A 413 -17.63 -15.80 0.67
CA THR A 413 -17.13 -16.10 -0.68
C THR A 413 -17.93 -15.31 -1.70
N GLY A 414 -17.49 -15.23 -2.95
CA GLY A 414 -18.21 -14.43 -3.93
C GLY A 414 -17.58 -14.36 -5.31
N LYS A 415 -18.29 -13.71 -6.24
CA LYS A 415 -17.87 -13.55 -7.63
C LYS A 415 -18.29 -12.19 -8.19
N THR A 416 -17.31 -11.43 -8.65
CA THR A 416 -17.52 -10.18 -9.40
C THR A 416 -17.41 -10.48 -10.88
N THR A 417 -18.45 -10.12 -11.64
CA THR A 417 -18.49 -10.20 -13.11
C THR A 417 -18.16 -8.83 -13.70
N LEU A 418 -17.26 -8.81 -14.68
CA LEU A 418 -16.82 -7.60 -15.38
C LEU A 418 -17.30 -7.57 -16.84
N ASP A 419 -17.26 -6.38 -17.45
CA ASP A 419 -17.45 -6.18 -18.89
C ASP A 419 -16.13 -6.34 -19.69
N SER A 420 -16.15 -5.96 -20.97
CA SER A 420 -14.97 -5.99 -21.86
C SER A 420 -13.88 -4.97 -21.52
N ASP A 421 -14.24 -3.91 -20.80
CA ASP A 421 -13.40 -2.77 -20.43
C ASP A 421 -12.95 -2.82 -18.96
N TYR A 422 -13.34 -3.88 -18.26
CA TYR A 422 -13.07 -4.20 -16.85
C TYR A 422 -13.88 -3.37 -15.84
N ASN A 423 -15.02 -2.82 -16.24
CA ASN A 423 -15.97 -2.23 -15.29
C ASN A 423 -16.79 -3.34 -14.62
N VAL A 424 -17.26 -3.10 -13.39
CA VAL A 424 -18.12 -4.03 -12.64
C VAL A 424 -19.51 -4.07 -13.29
N ILE A 425 -20.04 -5.28 -13.52
CA ILE A 425 -21.44 -5.50 -13.93
C ILE A 425 -22.28 -5.88 -12.71
N ARG A 426 -21.77 -6.80 -11.89
CA ARG A 426 -22.44 -7.32 -10.69
C ARG A 426 -21.44 -8.05 -9.79
N THR A 427 -21.76 -8.14 -8.51
CA THR A 427 -21.06 -9.00 -7.54
C THR A 427 -22.05 -9.86 -6.77
N GLU A 428 -21.79 -11.15 -6.64
CA GLU A 428 -22.52 -12.05 -5.72
C GLU A 428 -21.62 -12.32 -4.49
N LEU A 429 -22.15 -12.15 -3.28
CA LEU A 429 -21.47 -12.44 -2.01
C LEU A 429 -22.27 -13.44 -1.19
N THR A 430 -21.65 -14.55 -0.81
CA THR A 430 -22.20 -15.60 0.06
C THR A 430 -21.53 -15.55 1.42
N PHE A 431 -22.25 -15.02 2.41
CA PHE A 431 -21.85 -15.01 3.82
C PHE A 431 -22.23 -16.34 4.46
N THR A 432 -21.35 -16.90 5.29
CA THR A 432 -21.52 -18.20 5.93
C THR A 432 -20.98 -18.17 7.37
N GLN A 433 -21.73 -18.76 8.30
CA GLN A 433 -21.30 -18.99 9.68
C GLN A 433 -22.04 -20.20 10.24
N ASN A 434 -21.33 -21.20 10.75
CA ASN A 434 -21.87 -22.56 10.97
C ASN A 434 -22.56 -23.08 9.68
N ASN A 435 -23.82 -23.51 9.79
CA ASN A 435 -24.66 -23.88 8.65
C ASN A 435 -25.54 -22.73 8.12
N ALA A 436 -25.45 -21.55 8.73
CA ALA A 436 -26.19 -20.36 8.29
C ALA A 436 -25.52 -19.72 7.07
N VAL A 437 -26.33 -19.33 6.09
CA VAL A 437 -25.91 -18.77 4.80
C VAL A 437 -26.84 -17.62 4.41
N ILE A 438 -26.24 -16.53 3.91
CA ILE A 438 -26.93 -15.37 3.31
C ILE A 438 -26.24 -15.08 1.98
N VAL A 439 -27.01 -14.85 0.92
CA VAL A 439 -26.48 -14.49 -0.40
C VAL A 439 -26.99 -13.10 -0.78
N LEU A 440 -26.07 -12.15 -0.93
CA LEU A 440 -26.33 -10.80 -1.42
C LEU A 440 -25.89 -10.69 -2.88
N ASN A 441 -26.69 -9.99 -3.68
CA ASN A 441 -26.32 -9.58 -5.03
C ASN A 441 -26.15 -8.07 -5.03
N LEU A 442 -25.08 -7.59 -5.66
CA LEU A 442 -24.73 -6.19 -5.82
C LEU A 442 -24.68 -5.84 -7.31
N ASP A 443 -25.06 -4.62 -7.66
CA ASP A 443 -24.98 -4.12 -9.04
C ASP A 443 -23.59 -3.52 -9.38
N ALA A 444 -23.51 -2.72 -10.44
CA ALA A 444 -22.29 -2.05 -10.89
C ALA A 444 -21.80 -0.95 -9.93
N ASN A 445 -22.68 -0.37 -9.10
CA ASN A 445 -22.38 0.67 -8.12
C ASN A 445 -22.11 0.10 -6.72
N ASN A 446 -22.14 -1.23 -6.57
CA ASN A 446 -22.17 -1.97 -5.31
C ASN A 446 -23.49 -1.82 -4.50
N ASP A 447 -24.59 -1.35 -5.11
CA ASP A 447 -25.89 -1.28 -4.45
C ASP A 447 -26.52 -2.67 -4.33
N ILE A 448 -27.17 -2.98 -3.19
CA ILE A 448 -27.80 -4.28 -2.96
C ILE A 448 -29.05 -4.44 -3.85
N ILE A 449 -29.00 -5.40 -4.76
CA ILE A 449 -30.12 -5.77 -5.63
C ILE A 449 -31.19 -6.48 -4.79
N LYS A 450 -32.36 -5.84 -4.67
CA LYS A 450 -33.54 -6.40 -3.99
C LYS A 450 -34.01 -7.66 -4.73
N GLN A 451 -34.15 -8.78 -4.01
CA GLN A 451 -34.72 -10.02 -4.52
C GLN A 451 -36.23 -9.90 -4.78
N ASP A 452 -36.92 -9.07 -4.01
CA ASP A 452 -38.32 -8.69 -4.23
C ASP A 452 -38.54 -7.23 -3.83
N THR A 453 -38.83 -6.39 -4.82
CA THR A 453 -39.07 -4.96 -4.65
C THR A 453 -40.41 -4.64 -3.98
N SER A 454 -41.37 -5.56 -3.99
CA SER A 454 -42.70 -5.37 -3.39
C SER A 454 -42.70 -5.56 -1.86
N THR A 455 -41.78 -6.39 -1.35
CA THR A 455 -41.59 -6.65 0.09
C THR A 455 -40.35 -5.98 0.68
N GLY A 456 -39.52 -5.32 -0.15
CA GLY A 456 -38.25 -4.75 0.26
C GLY A 456 -37.17 -5.80 0.58
N LYS A 457 -37.34 -7.04 0.12
CA LYS A 457 -36.48 -8.17 0.50
C LYS A 457 -35.13 -8.09 -0.20
N LEU A 458 -34.06 -8.11 0.59
CA LEU A 458 -32.68 -8.16 0.14
C LEU A 458 -32.19 -9.61 -0.02
N ALA A 459 -32.45 -10.47 0.97
CA ALA A 459 -32.00 -11.87 0.95
C ALA A 459 -32.74 -12.80 1.90
N ASP A 460 -32.70 -14.11 1.63
CA ASP A 460 -32.99 -15.15 2.60
C ASP A 460 -31.84 -15.34 3.60
N ILE A 461 -32.17 -15.65 4.85
CA ILE A 461 -31.26 -16.22 5.86
C ILE A 461 -31.58 -17.71 5.94
N LYS A 462 -30.70 -18.54 5.36
CA LYS A 462 -30.88 -19.99 5.26
C LYS A 462 -30.01 -20.73 6.26
N VAL A 463 -30.49 -21.86 6.78
CA VAL A 463 -29.70 -22.83 7.56
C VAL A 463 -30.03 -24.22 7.04
N ASN A 464 -29.00 -25.01 6.72
CA ASN A 464 -29.17 -26.34 6.09
C ASN A 464 -30.09 -26.30 4.84
N GLY A 465 -30.07 -25.20 4.09
CA GLY A 465 -30.90 -24.97 2.90
C GLY A 465 -32.34 -24.51 3.16
N ARG A 466 -32.82 -24.53 4.41
CA ARG A 466 -34.16 -24.05 4.80
C ARG A 466 -34.12 -22.58 5.21
N ILE A 467 -35.18 -21.82 4.94
CA ILE A 467 -35.28 -20.40 5.30
C ILE A 467 -35.68 -20.27 6.77
N TYR A 468 -34.88 -19.54 7.56
CA TYR A 468 -35.13 -19.24 8.98
C TYR A 468 -35.35 -17.74 9.25
N GLY A 469 -35.06 -16.89 8.26
CA GLY A 469 -35.37 -15.46 8.29
C GLY A 469 -35.12 -14.78 6.95
N GLU A 470 -35.34 -13.48 6.91
CA GLU A 470 -35.20 -12.63 5.73
C GLU A 470 -34.50 -11.32 6.13
N LEU A 471 -33.60 -10.84 5.27
CA LEU A 471 -33.10 -9.48 5.29
C LEU A 471 -34.04 -8.58 4.47
N LEU A 472 -34.54 -7.53 5.09
CA LEU A 472 -35.49 -6.58 4.51
C LEU A 472 -34.95 -5.15 4.66
N GLU A 473 -35.16 -4.33 3.64
CA GLU A 473 -34.95 -2.88 3.68
C GLU A 473 -36.29 -2.17 3.56
N ASN A 474 -36.61 -1.34 4.55
CA ASN A 474 -37.85 -0.58 4.60
C ASN A 474 -37.56 0.90 4.89
N ASN A 475 -37.83 1.76 3.91
CA ASN A 475 -37.60 3.21 3.97
C ASN A 475 -36.17 3.58 4.41
N GLY A 476 -35.15 2.93 3.83
CA GLY A 476 -33.74 3.13 4.16
C GLY A 476 -33.23 2.39 5.40
N ASN A 477 -34.11 1.80 6.22
CA ASN A 477 -33.69 1.02 7.40
C ASN A 477 -33.62 -0.47 7.08
N THR A 478 -32.49 -1.10 7.38
CA THR A 478 -32.22 -2.53 7.13
C THR A 478 -32.42 -3.36 8.39
N ASN A 479 -33.02 -4.54 8.24
CA ASN A 479 -33.37 -5.40 9.36
C ASN A 479 -33.44 -6.89 8.98
N ALA A 480 -33.26 -7.75 9.98
CA ALA A 480 -33.47 -9.18 9.86
C ALA A 480 -34.73 -9.61 10.61
N LYS A 481 -35.64 -10.30 9.93
CA LYS A 481 -36.89 -10.84 10.48
C LYS A 481 -36.85 -12.37 10.45
N PHE A 482 -37.24 -13.03 11.53
CA PHE A 482 -37.10 -14.49 11.68
C PHE A 482 -38.46 -15.21 11.76
N ILE A 483 -38.46 -16.52 11.47
CA ILE A 483 -39.68 -17.35 11.48
C ILE A 483 -40.35 -17.47 12.85
N ASP A 484 -39.60 -17.26 13.93
CA ASP A 484 -40.10 -17.21 15.31
C ASP A 484 -40.69 -15.84 15.70
N LYS A 485 -40.83 -14.94 14.71
CA LYS A 485 -41.30 -13.54 14.84
C LYS A 485 -40.32 -12.61 15.57
N SER A 486 -39.11 -13.06 15.90
CA SER A 486 -38.06 -12.16 16.39
C SER A 486 -37.51 -11.28 15.26
N PHE A 487 -36.85 -10.19 15.67
CA PHE A 487 -36.37 -9.13 14.79
C PHE A 487 -35.04 -8.58 15.29
N ILE A 488 -34.11 -8.28 14.38
CA ILE A 488 -32.85 -7.60 14.68
C ILE A 488 -32.73 -6.36 13.78
N PRO A 489 -32.78 -5.14 14.33
CA PRO A 489 -32.49 -3.92 13.57
C PRO A 489 -30.98 -3.85 13.28
N LEU A 490 -30.59 -3.44 12.07
CA LEU A 490 -29.19 -3.35 11.65
C LEU A 490 -28.69 -1.92 11.50
N GLY A 491 -29.56 -1.04 11.00
CA GLY A 491 -29.37 0.39 10.81
C GLY A 491 -30.60 0.91 10.11
#